data_AF-A0A446B0D0-F1
#
_entry.id   AF-A0A446B0D0-F1
#
_cell.length_a   1.000
_cell.length_b   1.000
_cell.length_c   1.000
_cell.angle_alpha   90.00
_cell.angle_beta   90.00
_cell.angle_gamma   90.00
#
_symmetry.space_group_name_H-M   'P 1'
#
loop_
_entity.id
_entity.type
_entity.pdbx_description
1 polymer ?
#
loop_
_entity_poly.entity_id
_entity_poly.type
_entity_poly.pdbx_seq_one_letter_code
_entity_poly.pdbx_strand_id
1 'polypeptide(L)'
;MILDTFVGRYYGAQLEAKSVRKSYSNEFKIKAAEMVLDDGESVPDVCESLGLGRTALRRWVEQLRQEREGQTPVGAKAITPEQQRIQELEALVRQKDRDIEILKKASALLLRDSKDRSR
;
A
#
# COMPACT_ATOMS: atom_id res chain seq x y z
N MET A 1 -20.15 21.41 45.96
CA MET A 1 -20.42 20.72 44.68
C MET A 1 -19.28 21.05 43.70
N ILE A 2 -18.01 20.73 43.97
CA ILE A 2 -17.27 19.46 43.74
C ILE A 2 -17.42 18.83 42.33
N LEU A 3 -17.94 19.52 41.30
CA LEU A 3 -18.00 18.91 39.95
C LEU A 3 -17.44 19.72 38.78
N ASP A 4 -16.97 20.96 38.97
CA ASP A 4 -16.39 21.73 37.83
C ASP A 4 -14.86 21.63 37.70
N THR A 5 -14.18 20.93 38.62
CA THR A 5 -12.71 20.77 38.58
C THR A 5 -12.25 19.40 38.07
N PHE A 6 -13.16 18.40 38.00
CA PHE A 6 -12.78 17.02 37.66
C PHE A 6 -12.85 16.74 36.16
N VAL A 7 -13.74 17.39 35.43
CA VAL A 7 -13.98 17.10 34.00
C VAL A 7 -12.89 17.70 33.09
N GLY A 8 -12.40 18.91 33.40
CA GLY A 8 -11.43 19.62 32.56
C GLY A 8 -10.04 18.95 32.43
N ARG A 9 -9.63 18.11 33.40
CA ARG A 9 -8.36 17.36 33.35
C ARG A 9 -8.44 16.07 32.54
N TYR A 10 -9.62 15.46 32.42
CA TYR A 10 -9.79 14.20 31.68
C TYR A 10 -9.97 14.40 30.17
N TYR A 11 -10.57 15.52 29.74
CA TYR A 11 -10.74 15.80 28.31
C TYR A 11 -9.48 16.39 27.63
N GLY A 12 -8.56 16.99 28.40
CA GLY A 12 -7.31 17.55 27.86
C GLY A 12 -6.20 16.53 27.59
N ALA A 13 -6.22 15.37 28.25
CA ALA A 13 -5.17 14.35 28.13
C ALA A 13 -5.41 13.32 27.02
N GLN A 14 -6.62 13.28 26.44
CA GLN A 14 -7.04 12.19 25.54
C GLN A 14 -6.91 12.52 24.04
N LEU A 15 -6.47 13.74 23.67
CA LEU A 15 -6.42 14.21 22.28
C LEU A 15 -5.00 14.44 21.70
N GLU A 16 -3.94 14.39 22.50
CA GLU A 16 -2.57 14.81 22.10
C GLU A 16 -1.56 13.65 22.06
N ALA A 17 -1.95 12.49 21.53
CA ALA A 17 -0.98 11.44 21.20
C ALA A 17 -1.40 10.67 19.93
N LYS A 18 -1.80 11.40 18.89
CA LYS A 18 -1.88 10.80 17.56
C LYS A 18 -0.45 10.57 17.06
N SER A 19 0.13 9.43 17.41
CA SER A 19 1.51 9.07 17.05
C SER A 19 1.73 9.30 15.56
N VAL A 20 2.68 10.17 15.21
CA VAL A 20 3.09 10.35 13.82
C VAL A 20 3.56 8.99 13.31
N ARG A 21 2.88 8.48 12.29
CA ARG A 21 3.25 7.19 11.69
C ARG A 21 4.64 7.35 11.09
N LYS A 22 5.62 6.64 11.65
CA LYS A 22 6.95 6.53 11.05
C LYS A 22 6.80 5.93 9.65
N SER A 23 7.18 6.68 8.63
CA SER A 23 7.30 6.16 7.26
C SER A 23 8.74 5.73 7.04
N TYR A 24 8.90 4.62 6.32
CA TYR A 24 10.20 4.06 5.97
C TYR A 24 10.31 4.00 4.44
N SER A 25 11.50 4.29 3.91
CA SER A 25 11.80 4.12 2.48
C SER A 25 11.74 2.65 2.11
N ASN A 26 11.49 2.35 0.83
CA ASN A 26 11.41 0.96 0.37
C ASN A 26 12.78 0.28 0.46
N GLU A 27 13.87 0.98 0.11
CA GLU A 27 15.24 0.49 0.29
C GLU A 27 15.53 0.07 1.73
N PHE A 28 15.08 0.87 2.71
CA PHE A 28 15.26 0.55 4.11
C PHE A 28 14.48 -0.72 4.52
N LYS A 29 13.24 -0.86 4.02
CA LYS A 29 12.43 -2.07 4.29
C LYS A 29 13.05 -3.32 3.68
N ILE A 30 13.58 -3.22 2.45
CA ILE A 30 14.29 -4.32 1.79
C ILE A 30 15.47 -4.71 2.64
N LYS A 31 16.38 -3.78 2.93
CA LYS A 31 17.60 -4.06 3.69
C LYS A 31 17.32 -4.70 5.05
N ALA A 32 16.33 -4.19 5.79
CA ALA A 32 15.94 -4.75 7.08
C ALA A 32 15.36 -6.18 6.95
N ALA A 33 14.62 -6.46 5.88
CA ALA A 33 14.09 -7.80 5.62
C ALA A 33 15.18 -8.78 5.10
N GLU A 34 16.16 -8.29 4.34
CA GLU A 34 17.33 -9.06 3.88
C GLU A 34 18.20 -9.53 5.04
N MET A 35 18.40 -8.71 6.07
CA MET A 35 19.11 -9.12 7.30
C MET A 35 18.49 -10.38 7.94
N VAL A 36 17.16 -10.51 7.86
CA VAL A 36 16.46 -11.67 8.42
C VAL A 36 16.47 -12.86 7.46
N LEU A 37 16.28 -12.62 6.15
CA LEU A 37 16.13 -13.67 5.15
C LEU A 37 17.47 -14.25 4.68
N ASP A 38 18.46 -13.39 4.46
CA ASP A 38 19.73 -13.73 3.83
C ASP A 38 20.85 -13.86 4.87
N ASP A 39 20.93 -12.93 5.84
CA ASP A 39 21.97 -12.96 6.89
C ASP A 39 21.58 -13.86 8.09
N GLY A 40 20.32 -14.31 8.14
CA GLY A 40 19.81 -15.22 9.17
C GLY A 40 19.67 -14.60 10.56
N GLU A 41 19.67 -13.27 10.66
CA GLU A 41 19.47 -12.58 11.93
C GLU A 41 18.05 -12.78 12.47
N SER A 42 17.92 -12.79 13.79
CA SER A 42 16.62 -12.93 14.41
C SER A 42 15.82 -11.63 14.32
N VAL A 43 14.51 -11.74 14.09
CA VAL A 43 13.58 -10.60 14.09
C VAL A 43 13.74 -9.68 15.32
N PRO A 44 13.85 -10.18 16.57
CA PRO A 44 14.04 -9.29 17.72
C PRO A 44 15.36 -8.52 17.68
N ASP A 45 16.47 -9.14 17.27
CA ASP A 45 17.79 -8.49 17.24
C ASP A 45 17.82 -7.35 16.21
N VAL A 46 17.31 -7.61 15.00
CA VAL A 46 17.17 -6.59 13.95
C VAL A 46 16.25 -5.44 14.40
N CYS A 47 15.17 -5.76 15.12
CA CYS A 47 14.27 -4.73 15.64
C CYS A 47 14.94 -3.83 16.69
N GLU A 48 15.75 -4.41 17.57
CA GLU A 48 16.47 -3.67 18.60
C GLU A 48 17.56 -2.78 17.98
N SER A 49 18.34 -3.33 17.06
CA SER A 49 19.40 -2.62 16.34
C SER A 49 18.87 -1.42 15.54
N LEU A 50 17.75 -1.60 14.83
CA LEU A 50 17.19 -0.57 13.93
C LEU A 50 16.05 0.26 14.56
N GLY A 51 15.68 -0.01 15.82
CA GLY A 51 14.56 0.66 16.48
C GLY A 51 13.20 0.43 15.81
N LEU A 52 12.98 -0.78 15.27
CA LEU A 52 11.78 -1.16 14.52
C LEU A 52 10.75 -1.88 15.38
N GLY A 53 9.48 -1.74 15.02
CA GLY A 53 8.42 -2.55 15.59
C GLY A 53 8.46 -3.98 15.02
N ARG A 54 8.47 -4.99 15.90
CA ARG A 54 8.47 -6.42 15.51
C ARG A 54 7.41 -6.79 14.47
N THR A 55 6.20 -6.25 14.61
CA THR A 55 5.09 -6.50 13.67
C THR A 55 5.37 -5.90 12.29
N ALA A 56 6.03 -4.75 12.22
CA ALA A 56 6.37 -4.11 10.95
C ALA A 56 7.44 -4.92 10.21
N LEU A 57 8.51 -5.32 10.91
CA LEU A 57 9.58 -6.12 10.32
C LEU A 57 9.07 -7.46 9.79
N ARG A 58 8.26 -8.20 10.58
CA ARG A 58 7.66 -9.46 10.13
C ARG A 58 6.84 -9.31 8.85
N ARG A 59 6.08 -8.22 8.72
CA ARG A 59 5.29 -7.94 7.51
C ARG A 59 6.19 -7.67 6.30
N TRP A 60 7.30 -6.95 6.48
CA TRP A 60 8.24 -6.68 5.39
C TRP A 60 9.01 -7.93 4.97
N VAL A 61 9.39 -8.78 5.92
CA VAL A 61 10.02 -10.08 5.64
C VAL A 61 9.10 -10.96 4.82
N GLU A 62 7.84 -11.11 5.25
CA GLU A 62 6.86 -11.90 4.51
C GLU A 62 6.59 -11.32 3.12
N GLN A 63 6.44 -9.99 3.03
CA GLN A 63 6.21 -9.32 1.75
C GLN A 63 7.40 -9.49 0.80
N LEU A 64 8.64 -9.30 1.27
CA LEU A 64 9.83 -9.45 0.43
C LEU A 64 9.99 -10.90 -0.05
N ARG A 65 9.67 -11.88 0.82
CA ARG A 65 9.66 -13.28 0.44
C ARG A 65 8.67 -13.56 -0.69
N GLN A 66 7.42 -13.11 -0.56
CA GLN A 66 6.39 -13.29 -1.59
C GLN A 66 6.78 -12.59 -2.91
N GLU A 67 7.33 -11.38 -2.83
CA GLU A 67 7.78 -10.64 -4.01
C GLU A 67 8.95 -11.33 -4.73
N ARG A 68 9.89 -11.94 -3.98
CA ARG A 68 10.97 -12.79 -4.53
C ARG A 68 10.45 -14.09 -5.16
N GLU A 69 9.34 -14.62 -4.66
CA GLU A 69 8.61 -15.75 -5.27
C GLU A 69 7.78 -15.32 -6.50
N GLY A 70 7.86 -14.04 -6.91
CA GLY A 70 7.17 -13.51 -8.08
C GLY A 70 5.73 -13.05 -7.81
N GLN A 71 5.29 -13.03 -6.55
CA GLN A 71 3.93 -12.62 -6.20
C GLN A 71 3.85 -11.10 -6.05
N THR A 72 3.10 -10.46 -6.95
CA THR A 72 2.78 -9.03 -6.85
C THR A 72 1.78 -8.80 -5.72
N PRO A 73 2.06 -7.92 -4.75
CA PRO A 73 1.12 -7.67 -3.65
C PRO A 73 -0.17 -7.02 -4.17
N VAL A 74 -1.32 -7.51 -3.70
CA VAL A 74 -2.64 -6.97 -4.03
C VAL A 74 -3.10 -6.02 -2.92
N GLY A 75 -3.42 -4.77 -3.28
CA GLY A 75 -3.92 -3.77 -2.32
C GLY A 75 -2.83 -3.12 -1.43
N ALA A 76 -1.58 -3.51 -1.59
CA ALA A 76 -0.42 -2.85 -0.98
C ALA A 76 0.59 -2.46 -2.06
N LYS A 77 1.40 -1.43 -1.80
CA LYS A 77 2.49 -1.07 -2.71
C LYS A 77 3.60 -2.11 -2.61
N ALA A 78 4.04 -2.59 -3.76
CA ALA A 78 5.22 -3.43 -3.84
C ALA A 78 6.46 -2.73 -3.27
N ILE A 79 7.35 -3.48 -2.63
CA ILE A 79 8.58 -2.96 -2.03
C ILE A 79 9.73 -3.05 -3.03
N THR A 80 9.83 -4.16 -3.77
CA THR A 80 10.83 -4.39 -4.82
C THR A 80 10.52 -3.56 -6.07
N PRO A 81 11.56 -3.06 -6.77
CA PRO A 81 11.38 -2.21 -7.95
C PRO A 81 10.72 -2.97 -9.10
N GLU A 82 11.01 -4.26 -9.25
CA GLU A 82 10.40 -5.12 -10.26
C GLU A 82 8.89 -5.24 -10.04
N GLN A 83 8.47 -5.58 -8.82
CA GLN A 83 7.04 -5.73 -8.51
C GLN A 83 6.29 -4.38 -8.55
N GLN A 84 6.96 -3.28 -8.22
CA GLN A 84 6.40 -1.94 -8.45
C GLN A 84 6.14 -1.70 -9.93
N ARG A 85 7.09 -2.07 -10.80
CA ARG A 85 6.93 -1.93 -12.23
C ARG A 85 5.79 -2.80 -12.75
N ILE A 86 5.64 -4.02 -12.25
CA ILE A 86 4.51 -4.89 -12.58
C ILE A 86 3.18 -4.23 -12.20
N GLN A 87 3.06 -3.71 -10.97
CA GLN A 87 1.85 -2.99 -10.53
C GLN A 87 1.51 -1.78 -11.41
N GLU A 88 2.52 -0.99 -11.79
CA GLU A 88 2.33 0.15 -12.70
C GLU A 88 1.81 -0.30 -14.06
N LEU A 89 2.41 -1.33 -14.64
CA LEU A 89 2.01 -1.87 -15.93
C LEU A 89 0.59 -2.45 -15.89
N GLU A 90 0.24 -3.19 -14.85
CA GLU A 90 -1.13 -3.69 -14.64
C GLU A 90 -2.15 -2.55 -14.49
N ALA A 91 -1.79 -1.45 -13.84
CA ALA A 91 -2.64 -0.28 -13.75
C ALA A 91 -2.86 0.39 -15.11
N LEU A 92 -1.79 0.50 -15.92
CA LEU A 92 -1.85 1.05 -17.28
C LEU A 92 -2.68 0.18 -18.22
N VAL A 93 -2.52 -1.15 -18.17
CA VAL A 93 -3.33 -2.09 -18.96
C VAL A 93 -4.80 -1.93 -18.60
N ARG A 94 -5.15 -1.95 -17.31
CA ARG A 94 -6.53 -1.73 -16.86
C ARG A 94 -7.11 -0.40 -17.31
N GLN A 95 -6.29 0.66 -17.37
CA GLN A 95 -6.73 1.94 -17.89
C GLN A 95 -7.03 1.86 -19.39
N LYS A 96 -6.11 1.29 -20.17
CA LYS A 96 -6.30 1.11 -21.62
C LYS A 96 -7.53 0.27 -21.94
N ASP A 97 -7.76 -0.81 -21.20
CA ASP A 97 -8.92 -1.67 -21.41
C ASP A 97 -10.23 -0.89 -21.19
N ARG A 98 -10.30 -0.07 -20.12
CA ARG A 98 -11.45 0.82 -19.88
C ARG A 98 -11.64 1.83 -21.01
N ASP A 99 -10.55 2.44 -21.48
CA ASP A 99 -10.62 3.43 -22.56
C ASP A 99 -11.13 2.78 -23.86
N ILE A 100 -10.64 1.58 -24.18
CA ILE A 100 -11.10 0.78 -25.33
C ILE A 100 -12.58 0.44 -25.19
N GLU A 101 -13.04 0.03 -24.01
CA GLU A 101 -14.47 -0.24 -23.78
C GLU A 101 -15.35 0.99 -23.97
N ILE A 102 -14.92 2.15 -23.47
CA ILE A 102 -15.64 3.42 -23.64
C ILE A 102 -15.73 3.77 -25.12
N LEU A 103 -14.62 3.67 -25.86
CA LEU A 103 -14.57 3.95 -27.29
C LEU A 103 -15.46 3.01 -28.10
N LYS A 104 -15.47 1.71 -27.77
CA LYS A 104 -16.36 0.72 -28.40
C LYS A 104 -17.83 1.04 -28.14
N LYS A 105 -18.19 1.45 -26.92
CA LYS A 105 -19.57 1.86 -26.59
C LYS A 105 -19.98 3.13 -27.35
N ALA A 106 -19.09 4.12 -27.41
CA ALA A 106 -19.33 5.35 -28.14
C ALA A 106 -19.53 5.11 -29.64
N SER A 107 -18.67 4.27 -30.26
CA SER A 107 -18.83 3.94 -31.69
C SER A 107 -20.14 3.21 -31.95
N ALA A 108 -20.53 2.23 -31.13
CA ALA A 108 -21.80 1.53 -31.27
C ALA A 108 -23.01 2.48 -31.18
N LEU A 109 -22.97 3.47 -30.27
CA LEU A 109 -24.02 4.48 -30.16
C LEU A 109 -24.10 5.37 -31.41
N LEU A 110 -22.96 5.83 -31.93
CA LEU A 110 -22.92 6.65 -33.15
C LEU A 110 -23.44 5.91 -34.38
N LEU A 111 -23.09 4.63 -34.55
CA LEU A 111 -23.60 3.80 -35.65
C LEU A 111 -25.12 3.57 -35.54
N ARG A 112 -25.65 3.43 -34.33
CA ARG A 112 -27.09 3.30 -34.12
C ARG A 112 -27.82 4.60 -34.49
N ASP A 113 -27.30 5.73 -34.03
CA ASP A 113 -27.88 7.05 -34.28
C ASP A 113 -27.89 7.41 -35.78
N SER A 114 -26.85 7.04 -36.55
CA SER A 114 -26.87 7.23 -38.02
C SER A 114 -27.89 6.34 -38.75
N LYS A 115 -28.10 5.11 -38.26
CA LYS A 115 -29.12 4.20 -38.80
C LYS A 115 -30.55 4.66 -38.47
N ASP A 116 -30.76 5.20 -37.28
CA ASP A 116 -32.07 5.70 -36.86
C ASP A 116 -32.45 6.99 -37.62
N ARG A 117 -31.47 7.82 -38.03
CA ARG A 117 -31.69 9.02 -38.87
C ARG A 117 -31.93 8.76 -40.36
N SER A 118 -31.63 7.56 -40.86
CA SER A 118 -31.77 7.20 -42.28
C SER A 118 -33.04 6.40 -42.59
N ARG A 119 -33.91 6.21 -41.60
CA ARG A 119 -35.28 5.69 -41.73
C ARG A 119 -36.28 6.82 -41.75
#